data_AF-A0A6M3JA06-F1
#
_entry.id   AF-A0A6M3JA06-F1
#
_cell.length_a   1.000
_cell.length_b   1.000
_cell.length_c   1.000
_cell.angle_alpha   90.00
_cell.angle_beta   90.00
_cell.angle_gamma   90.00
#
_symmetry.space_group_name_H-M   'P 1'
#
loop_
_entity.id
_entity.type
_entity.pdbx_description
1 polymer ?
#
loop_
_entity_poly.entity_id
_entity_poly.type
_entity_poly.pdbx_seq_one_letter_code
_entity_poly.pdbx_strand_id
1 'polypeptide(L)' 'MTLLEFQARVMACHCECLALNAANMYACITNSQPPYDNRYYQEAMLKWGIVDRDGNPILLETNNGY' A
#
# COMPACT_ATOMS: atom_id res chain seq x y z
N MET A 1 -15.55 9.40 2.78
CA MET A 1 -15.10 8.30 1.91
C MET A 1 -16.12 7.19 2.03
N THR A 2 -16.65 6.71 0.92
CA THR A 2 -17.57 5.57 0.92
C THR A 2 -16.81 4.26 1.12
N LEU A 3 -17.49 3.19 1.52
CA LEU A 3 -16.89 1.85 1.61
C LEU A 3 -16.30 1.41 0.26
N LEU A 4 -17.00 1.68 -0.84
CA LEU A 4 -16.56 1.33 -2.18
C LEU A 4 -15.26 2.07 -2.56
N GLU A 5 -15.20 3.38 -2.29
CA GLU A 5 -13.98 4.17 -2.51
C GLU A 5 -12.80 3.64 -1.70
N PHE A 6 -13.03 3.26 -0.43
CA PHE A 6 -11.98 2.71 0.41
C PHE A 6 -11.49 1.35 -0.10
N GLN A 7 -12.41 0.45 -0.47
CA GLN A 7 -12.05 -0.83 -1.06
C GLN A 7 -11.24 -0.67 -2.35
N ALA A 8 -11.61 0.28 -3.21
CA ALA A 8 -10.86 0.57 -4.44
C ALA A 8 -9.43 1.04 -4.13
N ARG A 9 -9.24 1.89 -3.11
CA ARG A 9 -7.92 2.33 -2.66
C ARG A 9 -7.07 1.19 -2.10
N VAL A 10 -7.68 0.33 -1.26
CA VAL A 10 -7.00 -0.85 -0.70
C VAL A 10 -6.52 -1.77 -1.83
N MET A 11 -7.37 -2.05 -2.82
CA MET A 11 -7.01 -2.88 -3.96
C MET A 11 -5.88 -2.27 -4.80
N ALA A 12 -5.95 -0.96 -5.08
CA ALA A 12 -4.89 -0.27 -5.82
C ALA A 12 -3.55 -0.30 -5.06
N CYS A 13 -3.58 -0.06 -3.74
CA CYS A 13 -2.40 -0.17 -2.89
C CYS A 13 -1.81 -1.58 -2.89
N HIS A 14 -2.66 -2.60 -2.79
CA HIS A 14 -2.22 -3.99 -2.82
C HIS A 14 -1.49 -4.34 -4.12
N CYS A 15 -2.04 -3.95 -5.27
CA CYS A 15 -1.43 -4.18 -6.57
C CYS A 15 -0.05 -3.50 -6.71
N GLU A 16 0.09 -2.26 -6.22
CA GLU A 16 1.37 -1.54 -6.26
C GLU A 16 2.43 -2.20 -5.36
N CYS A 17 2.06 -2.57 -4.13
CA CYS A 17 2.95 -3.31 -3.23
C CYS A 17 3.35 -4.68 -3.79
N LEU A 18 2.45 -5.35 -4.51
CA LEU A 18 2.76 -6.62 -5.18
C LEU A 18 3.79 -6.42 -6.30
N ALA A 19 3.69 -5.33 -7.08
CA ALA A 19 4.67 -5.01 -8.11
C ALA A 19 6.06 -4.71 -7.51
N LEU A 20 6.13 -4.00 -6.38
CA LEU A 20 7.38 -3.77 -5.63
C LEU A 20 8.01 -5.09 -5.19
N ASN A 21 7.21 -6.02 -4.65
CA ASN A 21 7.69 -7.37 -4.28
C ASN A 21 8.25 -8.13 -5.49
N ALA A 22 7.56 -8.09 -6.63
CA ALA A 22 8.02 -8.74 -7.85
C ALA A 22 9.36 -8.17 -8.34
N ALA A 23 9.51 -6.85 -8.31
CA ALA A 23 10.76 -6.18 -8.64
C ALA A 23 11.90 -6.54 -7.67
N ASN A 24 11.61 -6.65 -6.36
CA ASN A 24 12.57 -7.11 -5.36
C ASN A 24 13.03 -8.54 -5.63
N MET A 25 12.11 -9.46 -5.93
CA MET A 25 12.47 -10.84 -6.27
C MET A 25 13.38 -10.89 -7.51
N TYR A 26 13.04 -10.12 -8.54
CA TYR A 26 13.87 -10.05 -9.75
C TYR A 26 15.27 -9.49 -9.46
N ALA A 27 15.34 -8.41 -8.69
CA ALA A 27 16.60 -7.79 -8.27
C ALA A 27 17.50 -8.77 -7.50
N CYS A 28 16.94 -9.53 -6.56
CA CYS A 28 17.66 -10.56 -5.80
C CYS A 28 18.18 -11.71 -6.68
N ILE A 29 17.40 -12.15 -7.68
CA ILE A 29 17.81 -13.24 -8.58
C ILE A 29 18.91 -12.79 -9.54
N THR A 30 18.82 -11.55 -10.02
CA THR A 30 19.68 -11.06 -11.10
C THR A 30 20.87 -10.24 -10.63
N ASN A 31 20.92 -9.84 -9.36
CA ASN A 31 21.85 -8.84 -8.82
C ASN A 31 21.89 -7.54 -9.66
N SER A 32 20.77 -7.22 -10.33
CA SER A 32 20.70 -6.09 -11.27
C SER A 32 20.60 -4.74 -10.57
N GLN A 33 19.98 -4.69 -9.39
CA GLN A 33 19.79 -3.48 -8.59
C GLN A 33 19.57 -3.81 -7.11
N PRO A 34 19.76 -2.85 -6.18
CA PRO A 34 19.32 -3.02 -4.79
C PRO A 34 17.80 -3.21 -4.70
N PRO A 35 17.30 -4.09 -3.83
CA PRO A 35 15.87 -4.20 -3.55
C PRO A 35 15.30 -2.90 -2.97
N TYR A 36 14.03 -2.60 -3.27
CA TYR A 36 13.22 -1.62 -2.56
C TYR A 36 13.18 -1.94 -1.07
N ASP A 37 13.42 -0.93 -0.25
CA ASP A 37 13.27 -1.00 1.19
C ASP A 37 11.82 -0.75 1.64
N ASN A 38 11.58 -0.82 2.94
CA ASN A 38 10.26 -0.62 3.55
C ASN A 38 9.66 0.78 3.30
N ARG A 39 10.49 1.80 3.00
CA ARG A 39 10.00 3.17 2.77
C ARG A 39 9.09 3.22 1.55
N TYR A 40 9.43 2.49 0.48
CA TYR A 40 8.63 2.46 -0.74
C TYR A 40 7.22 1.89 -0.51
N TYR A 41 7.10 0.88 0.36
CA TYR A 41 5.80 0.34 0.75
C TYR A 41 5.00 1.34 1.58
N GLN A 42 5.66 2.05 2.51
CA GLN A 42 5.02 3.10 3.30
C GLN A 42 4.55 4.27 2.42
N GLU A 43 5.35 4.68 1.44
CA GLU A 43 4.98 5.71 0.46
C GLU A 43 3.77 5.28 -0.38
N ALA A 44 3.70 4.02 -0.81
CA ALA A 44 2.53 3.48 -1.50
C ALA A 44 1.29 3.49 -0.58
N MET A 45 1.40 3.04 0.66
CA MET A 45 0.30 3.05 1.62
C MET A 45 -0.18 4.47 1.94
N LEU A 46 0.73 5.44 2.06
CA LEU A 46 0.41 6.85 2.27
C LEU A 46 -0.30 7.44 1.03
N LYS A 47 0.22 7.19 -0.18
CA LYS A 47 -0.35 7.61 -1.46
C LYS A 47 -1.81 7.16 -1.61
N TRP A 48 -2.11 5.92 -1.24
CA TRP A 48 -3.47 5.36 -1.33
C TRP A 48 -4.35 5.69 -0.13
N GLY A 49 -3.83 6.40 0.87
CA GLY A 49 -4.58 6.76 2.08
C GLY A 49 -4.97 5.54 2.91
N ILE A 50 -4.07 4.56 3.00
CA ILE A 50 -4.19 3.39 3.88
C ILE A 50 -3.61 3.71 5.26
N VAL A 51 -2.56 4.53 5.29
CA VAL A 51 -1.94 5.05 6.52
C VAL A 51 -1.85 6.58 6.47
N ASP A 52 -1.76 7.20 7.64
CA ASP A 52 -1.44 8.62 7.79
C ASP A 52 0.08 8.89 7.67
N ARG A 53 0.49 10.16 7.85
CA ARG A 53 1.90 10.56 7.77
C ARG A 53 2.77 10.00 8.89
N ASP A 54 2.15 9.59 9.99
CA ASP A 54 2.81 8.98 11.14
C ASP A 54 2.85 7.44 11.00
N GLY A 55 2.25 6.89 9.93
CA GLY A 55 2.17 5.47 9.65
C GLY A 55 1.02 4.75 10.34
N ASN A 56 0.09 5.48 10.97
CA ASN A 56 -1.07 4.86 11.61
C ASN A 56 -2.12 4.48 10.55
N PRO A 57 -2.79 3.32 10.69
CA PRO A 57 -3.86 2.92 9.78
C PRO A 57 -5.03 3.92 9.77
N ILE A 58 -5.51 4.27 8.58
CA ILE A 58 -6.75 5.05 8.43
C ILE A 58 -7.93 4.08 8.51
N LEU A 59 -8.74 4.22 9.57
CA LEU A 59 -9.93 3.41 9.78
C LEU A 59 -11.14 4.06 9.10
N LEU A 60 -11.95 3.23 8.42
CA LEU A 60 -13.25 3.67 7.94
C LEU A 60 -14.24 3.62 9.10
N GLU A 61 -14.71 4.79 9.56
CA GLU A 61 -15.85 4.83 10.47
C GLU A 61 -17.11 4.42 9.71
N THR A 62 -17.56 3.18 9.92
CA THR A 62 -18.90 2.78 9.50
C THR A 62 -19.88 3.41 10.50
N ASN A 63 -20.64 4.41 10.07
CA ASN A 63 -21.82 4.83 10.81
C ASN A 63 -22.77 3.64 10.91
N ASN A 64 -22.74 2.92 12.05
CA ASN A 64 -23.66 1.84 12.38
C ASN A 64 -25.03 2.42 12.74
N GLY A 65 -25.64 3.18 11.81
CA GLY A 65 -27.00 3.68 11.91
C GLY A 65 -28.02 2.60 11.53
N TYR A 66 -28.05 1.51 12.31
CA TYR A 66 -29.15 0.56 12.35
C TYR A 66 -29.68 0.47 13.78
#